data_AF-A0A915PXI4-F1
#
_entry.id   AF-A0A915PXI4-F1
#
_cell.length_a   1.000
_cell.length_b   1.000
_cell.length_c   1.000
_cell.angle_alpha   90.00
_cell.angle_beta   90.00
_cell.angle_gamma   90.00
#
_symmetry.space_group_name_H-M   'P 1'
#
loop_
_entity.id
_entity.type
_entity.pdbx_description
1 polymer ?
#
loop_
_entity_poly.entity_id
_entity_poly.type
_entity_poly.pdbx_seq_one_letter_code
_entity_poly.pdbx_strand_id
1 'polypeptide(L)'
;MKEHFDNDELAFFLDMAMNESQRWLEVTCRELFIDNNDFAYSLRYGTHLRKITNKIVPDCFDLSHNYHEKDTRTRTTRQILAKAKLSYTKLEDYIDDEDWISQFLLICMHRFHIPWYLLFLREDLEQFDNLEKPYREFIEQQ
;
A
#
# COMPACT_ATOMS: atom_id res chain seq x y z
N MET A 1 21.43 2.36 26.77
CA MET A 1 20.42 3.21 27.43
C MET A 1 19.13 2.87 26.73
N LYS A 2 18.12 2.29 27.42
CA LYS A 2 16.81 2.10 26.80
C LYS A 2 16.11 3.45 26.90
N GLU A 3 16.01 4.17 25.79
CA GLU A 3 15.19 5.37 25.70
C GLU A 3 13.74 4.91 25.88
N HIS A 4 13.18 5.23 27.04
CA HIS A 4 11.76 5.00 27.30
C HIS A 4 11.05 6.12 26.55
N PHE A 5 10.62 5.86 25.31
CA PHE A 5 9.73 6.79 24.63
C PHE A 5 8.47 6.97 25.48
N ASP A 6 8.17 8.22 25.81
CA ASP A 6 6.92 8.55 26.49
C ASP A 6 5.78 8.22 25.51
N ASN A 7 4.72 7.54 25.99
CA ASN A 7 3.63 7.08 25.12
C ASN A 7 2.98 8.25 24.36
N ASP A 8 3.00 9.44 24.97
CA ASP A 8 2.46 10.68 24.39
C ASP A 8 3.33 11.21 23.23
N GLU A 9 4.64 11.03 23.30
CA GLU A 9 5.57 11.44 22.25
C GLU A 9 5.45 10.53 21.02
N LEU A 10 5.30 9.23 21.25
CA LEU A 10 5.07 8.25 20.18
C LEU A 10 3.75 8.48 19.44
N ALA A 11 2.67 8.76 20.19
CA ALA A 11 1.37 9.12 19.60
C ALA A 11 1.49 10.38 18.72
N PHE A 12 2.23 11.39 19.20
CA PHE A 12 2.48 12.60 18.42
C PHE A 12 3.23 12.33 17.11
N PHE A 13 4.27 11.50 17.13
CA PHE A 13 5.01 11.14 15.91
C PHE A 13 4.18 10.32 14.91
N LEU A 14 3.32 9.43 15.41
CA LEU A 14 2.40 8.65 14.60
C LEU A 14 1.38 9.55 13.91
N ASP A 15 0.76 10.47 14.64
CA ASP A 15 -0.16 11.47 14.08
C ASP A 15 0.53 12.34 13.02
N MET A 16 1.76 12.77 13.28
CA MET A 16 2.54 13.55 12.32
C MET A 16 2.82 12.75 11.04
N ALA A 17 3.26 11.49 11.17
CA ALA A 17 3.54 10.63 10.03
C ALA A 17 2.28 10.36 9.19
N MET A 18 1.13 10.17 9.84
CA MET A 18 -0.16 9.99 9.18
C MET A 18 -0.58 11.24 8.39
N ASN A 19 -0.49 12.42 9.02
CA ASN A 19 -0.84 13.69 8.38
C ASN A 19 0.06 14.01 7.18
N GLU A 20 1.37 13.79 7.30
CA GLU A 20 2.32 14.00 6.20
C GLU A 20 2.11 12.98 5.07
N SER A 21 1.82 11.72 5.40
CA SER A 21 1.51 10.68 4.41
C SER A 21 0.24 11.01 3.63
N GLN A 22 -0.81 11.46 4.33
CA GLN A 22 -2.05 11.91 3.71
C GLN A 22 -1.78 13.06 2.73
N ARG A 23 -1.14 14.13 3.20
CA ARG A 23 -0.83 15.31 2.38
C ARG A 23 0.01 14.97 1.16
N TRP A 24 0.99 14.08 1.32
CA TRP A 24 1.82 13.62 0.21
C TRP A 24 1.01 12.86 -0.84
N LEU A 25 0.08 12.00 -0.43
CA LEU A 25 -0.81 11.29 -1.35
C LEU A 25 -1.76 12.26 -2.06
N GLU A 26 -2.30 13.26 -1.37
CA GLU A 26 -3.21 14.24 -1.99
C GLU A 26 -2.54 15.00 -3.13
N VAL A 27 -1.32 15.51 -2.86
CA VAL A 27 -0.53 16.24 -3.85
C VAL A 27 -0.13 15.32 -5.00
N THR A 28 0.31 14.09 -4.69
CA THR A 28 0.80 13.16 -5.69
C THR A 28 -0.31 12.65 -6.59
N CYS A 29 -1.48 12.32 -6.03
CA CYS A 29 -2.65 11.84 -6.76
C CYS A 29 -3.50 12.98 -7.36
N ARG A 30 -3.35 14.23 -6.88
CA ARG A 30 -4.19 15.39 -7.22
C ARG A 30 -5.66 15.17 -6.83
N GLU A 31 -5.89 14.52 -5.70
CA GLU A 31 -7.20 14.20 -5.14
C GLU A 31 -7.15 14.50 -3.65
N LEU A 32 -8.15 15.20 -3.11
CA LEU A 32 -8.19 15.55 -1.69
C LEU A 32 -8.95 14.45 -0.92
N PHE A 33 -8.50 14.15 0.30
CA PHE A 33 -9.33 13.37 1.23
C PHE A 33 -10.27 14.33 1.96
N ILE A 34 -11.57 14.02 2.02
CA ILE A 34 -12.56 14.93 2.61
C ILE A 34 -12.53 14.80 4.14
N ASP A 35 -12.26 13.60 4.65
CA ASP A 35 -12.03 13.34 6.06
C ASP A 35 -11.03 12.18 6.30
N ASN A 36 -10.70 11.92 7.57
CA ASN A 36 -9.78 10.84 7.96
C ASN A 36 -10.32 9.44 7.60
N ASN A 37 -11.64 9.28 7.50
CA ASN A 37 -12.23 8.00 7.09
C ASN A 37 -11.97 7.74 5.61
N ASP A 38 -11.93 8.77 4.77
CA ASP A 38 -11.58 8.64 3.34
C ASP A 38 -10.14 8.20 3.15
N PHE A 39 -9.21 8.73 3.96
CA PHE A 39 -7.80 8.33 3.89
C PHE A 39 -7.63 6.86 4.30
N ALA A 40 -8.22 6.47 5.43
CA ALA A 40 -8.23 5.09 5.91
C ALA A 40 -8.89 4.14 4.90
N TYR A 41 -10.07 4.49 4.41
CA TYR A 41 -10.78 3.75 3.37
C TYR A 41 -9.91 3.59 2.12
N SER A 42 -9.25 4.66 1.70
CA SER A 42 -8.41 4.61 0.51
C SER A 42 -7.23 3.65 0.64
N LEU A 43 -6.57 3.62 1.80
CA LEU A 43 -5.49 2.69 2.08
C LEU A 43 -6.02 1.25 2.16
N ARG A 44 -7.16 1.03 2.83
CA ARG A 44 -7.83 -0.28 2.96
C ARG A 44 -8.15 -0.93 1.63
N TYR A 45 -8.63 -0.14 0.68
CA TYR A 45 -8.96 -0.62 -0.65
C TYR A 45 -7.84 -0.32 -1.65
N GLY A 46 -6.69 0.20 -1.21
CA GLY A 46 -5.54 0.46 -2.07
C GLY A 46 -5.79 1.44 -3.21
N THR A 47 -6.81 2.29 -3.16
CA THR A 47 -7.17 3.17 -4.29
C THR A 47 -6.04 4.16 -4.61
N HIS A 48 -5.49 4.83 -3.60
CA HIS A 48 -4.36 5.75 -3.79
C HIS A 48 -3.02 5.01 -3.98
N LEU A 49 -2.82 3.87 -3.31
CA LEU A 49 -1.61 3.04 -3.48
C LEU A 49 -1.46 2.52 -4.92
N ARG A 50 -2.57 2.10 -5.54
CA ARG A 50 -2.60 1.68 -6.95
C ARG A 50 -2.34 2.86 -7.90
N LYS A 51 -2.93 4.02 -7.63
CA LYS A 51 -2.72 5.25 -8.43
C LYS A 51 -1.26 5.71 -8.41
N ILE A 52 -0.63 5.75 -7.23
CA ILE A 52 0.76 6.19 -7.13
C ILE A 52 1.72 5.18 -7.75
N THR A 53 1.45 3.89 -7.59
CA THR A 53 2.20 2.84 -8.28
C THR A 53 2.12 3.04 -9.79
N ASN A 54 0.93 3.33 -10.33
CA ASN A 54 0.74 3.62 -11.76
C ASN A 54 1.46 4.86 -12.26
N LYS A 55 1.70 5.86 -11.41
CA LYS A 55 2.51 7.04 -11.77
C LYS A 55 3.99 6.70 -11.94
N ILE A 56 4.49 5.75 -11.16
CA ILE A 56 5.91 5.32 -11.21
C ILE A 56 6.11 4.22 -12.27
N VAL A 57 5.16 3.28 -12.34
CA VAL A 57 5.13 2.15 -13.27
C VAL A 57 3.82 2.23 -14.07
N PRO A 58 3.84 2.83 -15.27
CA PRO A 58 2.61 3.01 -16.06
C PRO A 58 1.85 1.72 -16.30
N ASP A 59 0.52 1.79 -16.22
CA ASP A 59 -0.46 0.68 -16.32
C ASP A 59 -0.08 -0.60 -15.53
N CYS A 60 0.36 -0.42 -14.28
CA CYS A 60 0.62 -1.52 -13.35
C CYS A 60 -0.66 -2.07 -12.74
N PHE A 61 -1.62 -1.22 -12.40
CA PHE A 61 -2.95 -1.58 -11.90
C PHE A 61 -4.02 -1.13 -12.88
N ASP A 62 -5.08 -1.92 -13.00
CA ASP A 62 -6.31 -1.45 -13.62
C ASP A 62 -7.05 -0.51 -12.64
N LEU A 63 -7.29 0.73 -13.09
CA LEU A 63 -8.00 1.75 -12.32
C LEU A 63 -9.45 1.92 -12.80
N SER A 64 -9.90 1.14 -13.78
CA SER A 64 -11.28 1.22 -14.27
C SER A 64 -12.25 0.69 -13.22
N HIS A 65 -13.20 1.52 -12.79
CA HIS A 65 -14.22 1.19 -11.79
C HIS A 65 -15.43 0.47 -12.40
N ASN A 66 -15.24 -0.50 -13.29
CA ASN A 66 -16.37 -1.24 -13.89
C ASN A 66 -16.45 -2.65 -13.31
N TYR A 67 -16.98 -2.76 -12.09
CA TYR A 67 -17.43 -4.04 -11.50
C TYR A 67 -18.58 -4.71 -12.27
N HIS A 68 -19.19 -4.02 -13.24
CA HIS A 68 -20.40 -4.47 -13.95
C HIS A 68 -20.21 -4.84 -15.42
N GLU A 69 -19.04 -4.62 -16.03
CA GLU A 69 -18.76 -5.08 -17.38
C GLU A 69 -17.75 -6.22 -17.33
N LYS A 70 -18.27 -7.45 -17.20
CA LYS A 70 -17.52 -8.68 -17.48
C LYS A 70 -17.22 -8.78 -18.98
N ASP A 71 -16.38 -7.89 -19.48
CA ASP A 71 -15.67 -7.94 -20.77
C ASP A 71 -14.97 -6.58 -20.91
N THR A 72 -13.66 -6.39 -21.09
CA THR A 72 -12.77 -7.13 -21.99
C THR A 72 -11.29 -6.74 -21.72
N ARG A 73 -10.87 -6.46 -20.46
CA ARG A 73 -9.48 -5.95 -20.25
C ARG A 73 -8.89 -6.03 -18.84
N THR A 74 -9.48 -6.77 -17.90
CA THR A 74 -8.85 -7.04 -16.60
C THR A 74 -7.54 -7.79 -16.83
N ARG A 75 -6.41 -7.10 -16.68
CA ARG A 75 -5.10 -7.74 -16.77
C ARG A 75 -4.88 -8.59 -15.54
N THR A 76 -4.49 -9.84 -15.75
CA THR A 76 -4.14 -10.73 -14.64
C THR A 76 -2.90 -10.19 -13.91
N THR A 77 -2.75 -10.51 -12.63
CA THR A 77 -1.55 -10.24 -11.82
C THR A 77 -0.29 -10.63 -12.60
N ARG A 78 -0.34 -11.77 -13.28
CA ARG A 78 0.74 -12.30 -14.12
C ARG A 78 1.13 -11.36 -15.25
N GLN A 79 0.16 -10.77 -15.95
CA GLN A 79 0.41 -9.79 -17.02
C GLN A 79 1.00 -8.50 -16.47
N ILE A 80 0.57 -8.09 -15.28
CA ILE A 80 1.07 -6.91 -14.56
C ILE A 80 2.54 -7.12 -14.17
N LEU A 81 2.85 -8.23 -13.52
CA LEU A 81 4.21 -8.57 -13.08
C LEU A 81 5.16 -8.73 -14.28
N ALA A 82 4.70 -9.36 -15.36
CA ALA A 82 5.45 -9.46 -16.61
C ALA A 82 5.78 -8.08 -17.20
N LYS A 83 4.82 -7.14 -17.18
CA LYS A 83 5.05 -5.75 -17.62
C LYS A 83 6.06 -5.03 -16.73
N ALA A 84 6.01 -5.28 -15.42
CA ALA A 84 6.97 -4.76 -14.45
C ALA A 84 8.38 -5.40 -14.57
N LYS A 85 8.58 -6.33 -15.52
CA LYS A 85 9.82 -7.11 -15.74
C LYS A 85 10.22 -7.93 -14.51
N LEU A 86 9.24 -8.38 -13.74
CA LEU A 86 9.43 -9.24 -12.58
C LEU A 86 9.37 -10.70 -13.04
N SER A 87 10.38 -11.49 -12.68
CA SER A 87 10.40 -12.92 -13.03
C SER A 87 9.53 -13.70 -12.07
N TYR A 88 8.69 -14.58 -12.61
CA TYR A 88 7.82 -15.49 -11.86
C TYR A 88 8.50 -16.13 -10.65
N THR A 89 8.13 -15.68 -9.46
CA THR A 89 8.53 -16.26 -8.18
C THR A 89 7.42 -17.17 -7.65
N LYS A 90 7.76 -18.26 -6.91
CA LYS A 90 6.78 -19.23 -6.37
C LYS A 90 5.62 -18.63 -5.55
N LEU A 91 5.79 -17.42 -5.00
CA LEU A 91 4.72 -16.71 -4.29
C LEU A 91 3.57 -16.30 -5.23
N GLU A 92 3.87 -16.07 -6.52
CA GLU A 92 2.94 -15.62 -7.57
C GLU A 92 1.95 -16.69 -8.01
N ASP A 93 2.29 -17.97 -7.82
CA ASP A 93 1.40 -19.09 -8.11
C ASP A 93 0.18 -19.13 -7.18
N TYR A 94 0.24 -18.43 -6.04
CA TYR A 94 -0.81 -18.35 -5.03
C TYR A 94 -1.59 -17.03 -5.06
N ILE A 95 -1.27 -16.12 -5.99
CA ILE A 95 -1.92 -14.80 -6.04
C ILE A 95 -3.20 -14.90 -6.87
N ASP A 96 -4.30 -14.51 -6.24
CA ASP A 96 -5.56 -14.25 -6.92
C ASP A 96 -5.41 -12.97 -7.77
N ASP A 97 -5.98 -12.96 -8.98
CA ASP A 97 -5.97 -11.78 -9.84
C ASP A 97 -6.74 -10.60 -9.21
N GLU A 98 -7.60 -10.87 -8.23
CA GLU A 98 -8.28 -9.84 -7.43
C GLU A 98 -7.50 -9.40 -6.16
N ASP A 99 -6.40 -10.07 -5.80
CA ASP A 99 -5.59 -9.73 -4.62
C ASP A 99 -4.59 -8.59 -4.92
N TRP A 100 -5.11 -7.36 -4.87
CA TRP A 100 -4.33 -6.16 -5.11
C TRP A 100 -3.21 -5.94 -4.08
N ILE A 101 -3.36 -6.45 -2.85
CA ILE A 101 -2.39 -6.25 -1.76
C ILE A 101 -1.12 -7.04 -2.09
N SER A 102 -1.27 -8.33 -2.41
CA SER A 102 -0.15 -9.18 -2.81
C SER A 102 0.57 -8.63 -4.05
N GLN A 103 -0.19 -8.14 -5.04
CA GLN A 103 0.37 -7.47 -6.22
C GLN A 103 1.22 -6.25 -5.83
N PHE A 104 0.68 -5.37 -4.98
CA PHE A 104 1.36 -4.16 -4.52
C PHE A 104 2.65 -4.49 -3.78
N LEU A 105 2.62 -5.43 -2.83
CA LEU A 105 3.79 -5.83 -2.04
C LEU A 105 4.92 -6.39 -2.92
N LEU A 106 4.59 -7.19 -3.93
CA LEU A 106 5.60 -7.70 -4.88
C LEU A 106 6.23 -6.60 -5.73
N ILE A 107 5.44 -5.63 -6.17
CA ILE A 107 5.96 -4.46 -6.89
C ILE A 107 6.90 -3.67 -5.96
N CYS A 108 6.51 -3.43 -4.71
CA CYS A 108 7.37 -2.76 -3.73
C CYS A 108 8.71 -3.48 -3.51
N MET A 109 8.69 -4.80 -3.29
CA MET A 109 9.90 -5.57 -3.07
C MET A 109 10.79 -5.63 -4.31
N HIS A 110 10.22 -5.97 -5.46
CA HIS A 110 11.03 -6.32 -6.62
C HIS A 110 11.28 -5.15 -7.59
N ARG A 111 10.36 -4.19 -7.68
CA ARG A 111 10.47 -3.05 -8.60
C ARG A 111 10.97 -1.78 -7.92
N PHE A 112 10.54 -1.54 -6.68
CA PHE A 112 10.99 -0.39 -5.88
C PHE A 112 12.15 -0.74 -4.93
N HIS A 113 12.51 -2.02 -4.81
CA HIS A 113 13.59 -2.50 -3.95
C HIS A 113 13.40 -2.11 -2.47
N ILE A 114 12.14 -2.05 -2.02
CA ILE A 114 11.81 -1.78 -0.62
C ILE A 114 12.06 -3.07 0.18
N PRO A 115 12.90 -3.04 1.23
CA PRO A 115 13.12 -4.19 2.09
C PRO A 115 11.83 -4.70 2.72
N TRP A 116 11.67 -6.01 2.83
CA TRP A 116 10.45 -6.66 3.33
C TRP A 116 10.06 -6.20 4.74
N TYR A 117 11.04 -5.88 5.60
CA TYR A 117 10.78 -5.43 6.98
C TYR A 117 10.21 -4.00 7.07
N LEU A 118 10.17 -3.26 5.96
CA LEU A 118 9.51 -1.95 5.86
C LEU A 118 8.13 -2.03 5.23
N LEU A 119 7.69 -3.22 4.81
CA LEU A 119 6.39 -3.43 4.20
C LEU A 119 5.40 -3.94 5.24
N PHE A 120 4.16 -3.50 5.10
CA PHE A 120 3.04 -4.01 5.89
C PHE A 120 2.68 -5.44 5.45
N LEU A 121 2.05 -6.18 6.35
CA LEU A 121 1.43 -7.46 6.06
C LEU A 121 0.01 -7.25 5.53
N ARG A 122 -0.49 -8.24 4.80
CA ARG A 122 -1.85 -8.18 4.23
C ARG A 122 -2.90 -7.95 5.32
N GLU A 123 -2.71 -8.61 6.45
CA GLU A 123 -3.60 -8.57 7.61
C GLU A 123 -3.66 -7.16 8.24
N ASP A 124 -2.59 -6.37 8.12
CA ASP A 124 -2.53 -5.01 8.66
C ASP A 124 -3.53 -4.08 7.95
N LEU A 125 -3.76 -4.29 6.66
CA LEU A 125 -4.76 -3.56 5.87
C LEU A 125 -6.15 -4.19 5.89
N GLU A 126 -6.30 -5.45 6.33
CA GLU A 126 -7.62 -6.07 6.46
C GLU A 126 -8.27 -5.69 7.80
N GLN A 127 -7.45 -5.63 8.87
CA GLN A 127 -7.92 -5.38 10.23
C GLN A 127 -8.18 -3.90 10.52
N PHE A 128 -7.49 -2.96 9.85
CA PHE A 128 -7.61 -1.48 9.91
C PHE A 128 -7.65 -0.79 11.27
N ASP A 129 -8.16 -1.44 12.30
CA ASP A 129 -7.90 -1.20 13.70
C ASP A 129 -6.39 -1.45 13.89
N ASN A 130 -5.59 -0.37 14.01
CA ASN A 130 -4.14 -0.35 14.27
C ASN A 130 -3.19 -0.21 13.05
N LEU A 131 -3.48 0.66 12.09
CA LEU A 131 -2.53 1.03 11.02
C LEU A 131 -1.15 1.48 11.57
N GLU A 132 -1.13 2.00 12.79
CA GLU A 132 0.07 2.48 13.51
C GLU A 132 0.98 1.36 14.04
N LYS A 133 0.48 0.13 14.20
CA LYS A 133 1.18 -0.93 14.92
C LYS A 133 2.54 -1.32 14.31
N PRO A 134 2.68 -1.51 12.99
CA PRO A 134 3.99 -1.80 12.40
C PRO A 134 5.00 -0.66 12.57
N TYR A 135 4.53 0.59 12.54
CA TYR A 135 5.38 1.77 12.74
C TYR A 135 5.79 1.95 14.21
N ARG A 136 4.87 1.66 15.14
CA ARG A 136 5.13 1.59 16.58
C ARG A 136 6.21 0.56 16.90
N GLU A 137 6.09 -0.65 16.36
CA GLU A 137 7.08 -1.72 16.53
C GLU A 137 8.44 -1.35 15.91
N PHE A 138 8.46 -0.65 14.77
CA PHE A 138 9.69 -0.14 14.16
C PHE A 138 10.41 0.90 15.03
N ILE A 139 9.68 1.86 15.60
CA ILE A 139 10.25 2.87 16.51
C ILE A 139 10.79 2.20 17.78
N GLU A 140 10.04 1.27 18.36
CA GLU A 140 10.42 0.57 19.59
C GLU A 140 11.66 -0.34 19.42
N GLN A 141 11.99 -0.72 18.19
CA GLN A 141 13.15 -1.57 17.86
C GLN A 141 14.44 -0.80 17.55
N GLN A 142 14.40 0.53 17.43
CA GLN A 142 15.60 1.37 17.26
C GLN A 142 16.30 1.67 18.59
#